data_AF-A0A843JN69-F1
#
_entry.id   AF-A0A843JN69-F1
#
_cell.length_a   1.000
_cell.length_b   1.000
_cell.length_c   1.000
_cell.angle_alpha   90.00
_cell.angle_beta   90.00
_cell.angle_gamma   90.00
#
_symmetry.space_group_name_H-M   'P 1'
#
loop_
_entity.id
_entity.type
_entity.pdbx_description
1 polymer ?
#
loop_
_entity_poly.entity_id
_entity_poly.type
_entity_poly.pdbx_seq_one_letter_code
_entity_poly.pdbx_strand_id
1 'polypeptide(L)' 'MGISPGDETICQVCGKPAIGLEILGCCKVVVCEDHASSFLRNLSSGKKLEFGACYYVRY' A
#
# COMPACT_ATOMS: atom_id res chain seq x y z
N MET A 1 12.17 -11.75 7.87
CA MET A 1 10.81 -12.04 7.38
C MET A 1 10.68 -11.53 5.96
N GLY A 2 10.76 -12.42 4.97
CA GLY A 2 10.47 -12.08 3.57
C GLY A 2 8.97 -12.25 3.32
N ILE A 3 8.31 -11.20 2.82
CA ILE A 3 6.91 -11.27 2.46
C ILE A 3 6.80 -12.07 1.16
N SER A 4 6.01 -13.14 1.17
CA SER A 4 5.67 -13.94 -0.01
C SER A 4 4.97 -13.04 -1.04
N PRO A 5 5.27 -13.14 -2.35
CA PRO A 5 4.72 -12.26 -3.40
C PRO A 5 3.20 -12.35 -3.62
N GLY A 6 2.46 -13.12 -2.81
CA GLY A 6 1.00 -13.24 -2.87
C GLY A 6 0.24 -12.31 -1.90
N ASP A 7 0.84 -11.94 -0.76
CA ASP A 7 0.18 -11.13 0.29
C ASP A 7 0.05 -9.65 -0.07
N GLU A 8 0.64 -9.23 -1.19
CA GLU A 8 0.60 -7.85 -1.69
C GLU A 8 -0.65 -7.57 -2.55
N THR A 9 -1.51 -8.57 -2.73
CA THR A 9 -2.71 -8.48 -3.58
C THR A 9 -4.01 -8.27 -2.79
N ILE A 10 -3.98 -8.45 -1.47
CA ILE A 10 -5.15 -8.36 -0.59
C ILE A 10 -4.93 -7.36 0.53
N CYS A 11 -5.98 -6.62 0.87
CA CYS A 11 -5.97 -5.66 1.95
C CYS A 11 -5.84 -6.39 3.28
N GLN A 12 -4.81 -6.05 4.05
CA GLN A 12 -4.55 -6.66 5.35
C GLN A 12 -5.57 -6.28 6.44
N VAL A 13 -6.47 -5.33 6.14
CA VAL A 13 -7.53 -4.89 7.07
C VAL A 13 -8.84 -5.66 6.85
N CYS A 14 -9.25 -5.85 5.59
CA CYS A 14 -10.57 -6.42 5.28
C CYS A 14 -10.58 -7.52 4.21
N GLY A 15 -9.43 -7.90 3.66
CA GLY A 15 -9.30 -8.99 2.68
C GLY A 15 -9.77 -8.65 1.26
N LYS A 16 -10.25 -7.43 1.00
CA LYS A 16 -10.58 -6.95 -0.37
C LYS A 16 -9.32 -6.83 -1.23
N PRO A 17 -9.43 -6.81 -2.58
CA PRO A 17 -8.29 -6.57 -3.45
C PRO A 17 -7.58 -5.25 -3.09
N ALA A 18 -6.27 -5.34 -2.87
CA ALA A 18 -5.44 -4.21 -2.56
C ALA A 18 -5.20 -3.35 -3.80
N ILE A 19 -5.16 -2.03 -3.61
CA ILE A 19 -4.78 -1.09 -4.67
C ILE A 19 -3.31 -0.69 -4.58
N GLY A 20 -2.65 -1.02 -3.48
CA GLY A 20 -1.28 -0.62 -3.22
C GLY A 20 -0.85 -0.93 -1.79
N LEU A 21 0.32 -0.40 -1.45
CA LEU A 21 0.92 -0.51 -0.13
C LEU A 21 1.36 0.86 0.39
N GLU A 22 1.35 0.98 1.71
CA GLU A 22 1.79 2.16 2.46
C GLU A 22 2.88 1.72 3.43
N ILE A 23 4.04 2.35 3.33
CA ILE A 23 5.17 2.16 4.24
C ILE A 23 5.26 3.43 5.06
N LEU A 24 5.02 3.33 6.36
CA LEU A 24 5.05 4.44 7.31
C LEU A 24 6.23 4.21 8.26
N GLY A 25 7.42 4.65 7.84
CA GLY A 25 8.66 4.36 8.55
C GLY A 25 9.03 2.88 8.49
N CYS A 26 8.94 2.18 9.63
CA CYS A 26 9.26 0.76 9.72
C CYS A 26 8.07 -0.17 9.44
N CYS A 27 6.85 0.38 9.41
CA CYS A 27 5.64 -0.40 9.19
C CYS A 27 5.28 -0.44 7.71
N LYS A 28 4.97 -1.63 7.17
CA LYS A 28 4.39 -1.82 5.84
C LYS A 28 2.97 -2.35 5.97
N VAL A 29 2.01 -1.76 5.26
CA VAL A 29 0.63 -2.24 5.20
C VAL A 29 0.12 -2.24 3.76
N VAL A 30 -0.56 -3.32 3.36
CA VAL A 30 -1.19 -3.47 2.05
C VAL A 30 -2.70 -3.19 2.19
N VAL A 31 -3.23 -2.29 1.37
CA VAL A 31 -4.57 -1.69 1.59
C VAL A 31 -5.40 -1.60 0.32
N CYS A 32 -6.72 -1.79 0.45
CA CYS A 32 -7.70 -1.56 -0.62
C CYS A 32 -8.11 -0.09 -0.67
N GLU A 33 -8.88 0.31 -1.68
CA GLU A 33 -9.34 1.71 -1.85
C GLU A 33 -10.04 2.32 -0.63
N ASP A 34 -10.77 1.50 0.13
CA ASP A 34 -11.50 1.93 1.33
C ASP A 34 -10.60 2.22 2.54
N HIS A 35 -9.50 1.46 2.67
CA HIS A 35 -8.54 1.56 3.78
C HIS A 35 -7.27 2.32 3.42
N ALA A 36 -7.08 2.63 2.14
CA ALA A 36 -5.94 3.38 1.65
C ALA A 36 -6.01 4.83 2.10
N SER A 37 -4.87 5.37 2.54
CA SER A 37 -4.77 6.79 2.87
C SER A 37 -4.99 7.66 1.63
N SER A 38 -5.38 8.92 1.84
CA SER A 38 -5.67 9.87 0.77
C SER A 38 -4.50 10.03 -0.21
N PHE A 39 -3.26 9.90 0.27
CA PHE A 39 -2.06 9.96 -0.57
C PHE A 39 -2.01 8.81 -1.58
N LEU A 40 -2.24 7.57 -1.13
CA LEU A 40 -2.27 6.40 -2.01
C LEU A 40 -3.46 6.43 -2.97
N ARG A 41 -4.63 6.89 -2.52
CA ARG A 41 -5.84 7.02 -3.37
C ARG A 41 -5.72 8.08 -4.46
N ASN A 42 -4.89 9.11 -4.24
CA ASN A 42 -4.65 10.17 -5.24
C ASN A 42 -3.45 9.88 -6.15
N LEU A 43 -2.64 8.87 -5.84
CA LEU A 43 -1.58 8.39 -6.74
C LEU A 43 -2.17 7.74 -7.99
N SER A 44 -1.54 7.93 -9.14
CA SER A 44 -1.90 7.15 -10.34
C SER A 44 -1.39 5.71 -10.22
N SER A 45 -2.07 4.75 -10.87
CA SER A 45 -1.59 3.36 -10.92
C SER A 45 -0.18 3.25 -11.48
N GLY A 46 0.64 2.38 -10.89
CA GLY A 46 2.06 2.22 -11.18
C GLY A 46 2.97 3.34 -10.68
N LYS A 47 2.45 4.32 -9.92
CA LYS A 47 3.28 5.39 -9.33
C LYS A 47 3.62 5.09 -7.88
N LYS A 48 4.78 5.60 -7.48
CA LYS A 48 5.22 5.68 -6.09
C LYS A 48 5.34 7.15 -5.65
N LEU A 49 5.02 7.41 -4.39
CA LEU A 49 5.25 8.69 -3.73
C LEU A 49 6.12 8.44 -2.51
N GLU A 50 7.15 9.24 -2.33
CA GLU A 50 8.12 9.13 -1.24
C GLU A 50 8.21 10.46 -0.48
N PHE A 51 8.06 10.40 0.85
CA PHE A 51 8.14 11.52 1.77
C PHE A 51 9.01 11.12 2.95
N GLY A 52 10.33 11.27 2.80
CA GLY A 52 11.29 10.91 3.82
C GLY A 52 11.21 9.43 4.16
N ALA A 53 10.75 9.11 5.36
CA ALA A 53 10.58 7.73 5.83
C ALA A 53 9.25 7.07 5.40
N CYS A 54 8.35 7.80 4.74
CA CYS A 54 7.06 7.28 4.30
C CYS A 54 7.04 7.06 2.78
N TYR A 55 6.53 5.90 2.35
CA TYR A 55 6.42 5.53 0.93
C TYR A 55 5.01 5.00 0.64
N TYR A 56 4.47 5.40 -0.51
CA TYR A 56 3.17 4.95 -1.00
C TYR A 56 3.39 4.37 -2.40
N VAL A 57 2.96 3.14 -2.64
CA VAL A 57 3.09 2.51 -3.97
C VAL A 57 1.72 2.04 -4.41
N ARG A 58 1.23 2.61 -5.52
CA ARG A 58 -0.01 2.17 -6.14
C ARG A 58 0.30 1.21 -7.28
N TYR A 59 -0.37 0.07 -7.30
CA TYR A 59 -0.26 -0.91 -8.40
C TYR A 59 -0.92 -0.38 -9.67
#